data_AF-A0A941S291-F1
#
_entry.id   AF-A0A941S291-F1
#
_cell.length_a   1.000
_cell.length_b   1.000
_cell.length_c   1.000
_cell.angle_alpha   90.00
_cell.angle_beta   90.00
_cell.angle_gamma   90.00
#
_symmetry.space_group_name_H-M   'P 1'
#
loop_
_entity.id
_entity.type
_entity.pdbx_description
1 polymer ?
#
loop_
_entity_poly.entity_id
_entity_poly.type
_entity_poly.pdbx_seq_one_letter_code
_entity_poly.pdbx_strand_id
1 'polypeptide(L)'
;LTIASGGLHSTAYELVAKKSGLFGEQDELRVSFTQPLHVDNGTLQYQEVEVTDRDTGTLGAVTQSWNISGHREHRMEAIYAVPVLDGRAQVSGFGLVDMNPPERSGRAVSLSAGAQIQLNL
;
A
#
# COMPACT_ATOMS: atom_id res chain seq x y z
N LEU A 1 4.44 7.38 -25.30
CA LEU A 1 4.15 6.48 -24.16
C LEU A 1 2.64 6.39 -24.02
N THR A 2 2.06 5.19 -24.10
CA THR A 2 0.62 4.94 -24.03
C THR A 2 0.34 3.68 -23.23
N ILE A 3 -0.86 3.56 -22.66
CA ILE A 3 -1.35 2.29 -22.11
C ILE A 3 -1.77 1.41 -23.29
N ALA A 4 -1.38 0.13 -23.27
CA ALA A 4 -1.76 -0.83 -24.29
C ALA A 4 -3.30 -0.96 -24.41
N SER A 5 -3.79 -1.42 -25.56
CA SER A 5 -5.23 -1.53 -25.86
C SER A 5 -6.04 -2.36 -24.86
N GLY A 6 -5.39 -3.23 -24.06
CA GLY A 6 -6.01 -3.98 -22.96
C GLY A 6 -6.37 -3.16 -21.71
N GLY A 7 -5.96 -1.89 -21.66
CA GLY A 7 -6.28 -0.97 -20.56
C GLY A 7 -5.45 -1.17 -19.30
N LEU A 8 -5.83 -0.45 -18.24
CA LEU A 8 -5.26 -0.53 -16.90
C LEU A 8 -6.35 -0.94 -15.93
N HIS A 9 -6.16 -2.06 -15.24
CA HIS A 9 -7.05 -2.51 -14.18
C HIS A 9 -6.35 -2.40 -12.83
N SER A 10 -7.01 -1.76 -11.87
CA SER A 10 -6.48 -1.57 -10.53
C SER A 10 -7.55 -1.76 -9.47
N THR A 11 -7.15 -2.30 -8.31
CA THR A 11 -8.03 -2.52 -7.17
C THR A 11 -7.45 -1.90 -5.90
N ALA A 12 -8.33 -1.39 -5.04
CA ALA A 12 -8.00 -0.90 -3.71
C ALA A 12 -9.20 -1.11 -2.79
N TYR A 13 -8.97 -1.43 -1.52
CA TYR A 13 -10.04 -1.53 -0.52
C TYR A 13 -9.50 -1.36 0.89
N GLU A 14 -10.40 -1.02 1.82
CA GLU A 14 -10.11 -0.95 3.24
C GLU A 14 -11.32 -1.47 4.03
N LEU A 15 -11.04 -2.28 5.04
CA LEU A 15 -12.01 -2.79 6.00
C LEU A 15 -11.57 -2.34 7.38
N VAL A 16 -12.47 -1.67 8.12
CA VAL A 16 -12.20 -1.18 9.48
C VAL A 16 -13.27 -1.67 10.43
N ALA A 17 -12.84 -2.22 11.56
CA ALA A 17 -13.69 -2.54 12.68
C ALA A 17 -13.23 -1.73 13.90
N LYS A 18 -14.20 -1.16 14.63
CA LYS A 18 -13.97 -0.41 15.85
C LYS A 18 -14.92 -0.89 16.94
N LYS A 19 -14.38 -1.06 18.14
CA LYS A 19 -15.17 -1.40 19.32
C LYS A 19 -14.71 -0.55 20.50
N SER A 20 -15.67 0.07 21.17
CA SER A 20 -15.45 0.76 22.44
C SER A 20 -15.92 -0.10 23.60
N GLY A 21 -15.39 0.12 24.80
CA GLY A 21 -15.88 -0.61 25.98
C GLY A 21 -15.40 -2.06 26.04
N LEU A 22 -14.19 -2.35 25.56
CA LEU A 22 -13.63 -3.70 25.47
C LEU A 22 -13.22 -4.25 26.85
N PHE A 23 -12.43 -3.48 27.60
CA PHE A 23 -11.99 -3.81 28.96
C PHE A 23 -12.39 -2.71 29.97
N GLY A 24 -12.32 -1.43 29.58
CA GLY A 24 -12.84 -0.29 30.32
C GLY A 24 -13.93 0.43 29.54
N GLU A 25 -14.84 1.13 30.21
CA GLU A 25 -16.06 1.71 29.59
C GLU A 25 -15.79 2.67 28.41
N GLN A 26 -14.60 3.26 28.36
CA GLN A 26 -14.23 4.28 27.39
C GLN A 26 -12.98 3.92 26.59
N ASP A 27 -12.43 2.71 26.75
CA ASP A 27 -11.35 2.27 25.88
C ASP A 27 -11.86 2.03 24.45
N GLU A 28 -10.92 1.93 23.52
CA GLU A 28 -11.22 1.73 22.12
C GLU A 28 -10.21 0.78 21.47
N LEU A 29 -10.71 -0.23 20.78
CA LEU A 29 -9.95 -1.07 19.87
C LEU A 29 -10.36 -0.75 18.44
N ARG A 30 -9.40 -0.42 17.58
CA ARG A 30 -9.55 -0.30 16.14
C ARG A 30 -8.68 -1.34 15.46
N VAL A 31 -9.25 -2.08 14.52
CA VAL A 31 -8.51 -2.98 13.63
C VAL A 31 -8.85 -2.61 12.20
N SER A 32 -7.84 -2.47 11.35
CA SER A 32 -8.03 -2.27 9.91
C SER A 32 -7.24 -3.26 9.08
N PHE A 33 -7.77 -3.56 7.90
CA PHE A 33 -7.11 -4.33 6.86
C PHE A 33 -7.28 -3.60 5.53
N THR A 34 -6.16 -3.30 4.89
CA THR A 34 -6.10 -2.41 3.72
C THR A 34 -5.31 -3.07 2.62
N GLN A 35 -5.86 -3.03 1.40
CA GLN A 35 -5.09 -3.20 0.18
C GLN A 35 -4.95 -1.81 -0.46
N PRO A 36 -3.74 -1.23 -0.46
CA PRO A 36 -3.45 -0.02 -1.23
C PRO A 36 -3.73 -0.23 -2.73
N LEU A 37 -3.68 0.86 -3.49
CA LEU A 37 -3.88 0.80 -4.94
C LEU A 37 -2.89 -0.19 -5.58
N HIS A 38 -3.42 -1.26 -6.14
CA HIS A 38 -2.66 -2.31 -6.78
C HIS A 38 -3.07 -2.42 -8.24
N VAL A 39 -2.09 -2.44 -9.15
CA VAL A 39 -2.31 -2.67 -10.58
C VAL A 39 -2.37 -4.17 -10.83
N ASP A 40 -3.56 -4.69 -11.12
CA ASP A 40 -3.79 -6.12 -11.41
C ASP A 40 -3.30 -6.47 -12.82
N ASN A 41 -3.52 -5.57 -13.78
CA ASN A 41 -3.13 -5.76 -15.17
C ASN A 41 -2.92 -4.39 -15.84
N GLY A 42 -1.86 -4.29 -16.63
CA GLY A 42 -1.57 -3.13 -17.44
C GLY A 42 -0.23 -3.29 -18.16
N THR A 43 -0.17 -2.86 -19.41
CA THR A 43 1.08 -2.80 -20.17
C THR A 43 1.31 -1.36 -20.62
N LEU A 44 2.49 -0.84 -20.32
CA LEU A 44 2.97 0.42 -20.87
C LEU A 44 3.67 0.17 -22.19
N GLN A 45 3.26 0.87 -23.24
CA GLN A 45 3.87 0.84 -24.55
C GLN A 45 4.63 2.15 -24.79
N TYR A 46 5.92 2.02 -25.07
CA TYR A 46 6.77 3.12 -25.47
C TYR A 46 7.27 2.89 -26.88
N GLN A 47 6.98 3.86 -27.74
CA GLN A 47 7.41 3.83 -29.12
C GLN A 47 8.57 4.81 -29.26
N GLU A 48 9.69 4.29 -29.74
CA GLU A 48 10.88 5.08 -30.01
C GLU A 48 11.46 4.71 -31.38
N VAL A 49 12.43 5.50 -31.82
CA VAL A 49 13.16 5.26 -33.06
C VAL A 49 14.52 4.72 -32.69
N GLU A 50 14.81 3.49 -33.08
CA GLU A 50 16.08 2.82 -32.84
C GLU A 50 16.74 2.42 -34.17
N VAL A 51 18.05 2.20 -34.16
CA VAL A 51 18.78 1.62 -35.30
C VAL A 51 18.40 0.14 -35.40
N THR A 52 17.60 -0.20 -36.41
CA THR A 52 17.14 -1.58 -36.66
C THR A 52 18.14 -2.38 -37.50
N ASP A 53 18.99 -1.72 -38.27
CA ASP A 53 20.04 -2.35 -39.08
C ASP A 53 21.38 -1.64 -38.82
N ARG A 54 22.34 -2.39 -38.27
CA ARG A 54 23.67 -1.87 -37.91
C ARG A 54 24.67 -1.87 -39.06
N ASP A 55 24.37 -2.57 -40.15
CA ASP A 55 25.22 -2.60 -41.35
C ASP A 55 24.89 -1.42 -42.28
N THR A 56 23.62 -0.99 -42.31
CA THR A 56 23.15 0.13 -43.15
C THR A 56 22.87 1.42 -42.37
N GLY A 57 22.76 1.36 -41.05
CA GLY A 57 22.39 2.51 -40.20
C GLY A 57 20.91 2.90 -40.30
N THR A 58 20.06 2.01 -40.82
CA THR A 58 18.64 2.28 -41.00
C THR A 58 17.93 2.39 -39.66
N LEU A 59 17.16 3.48 -39.49
CA LEU A 59 16.32 3.73 -38.33
C LEU A 59 14.92 3.14 -38.53
N GLY A 60 14.38 2.50 -37.51
CA GLY A 60 13.02 1.95 -37.49
C GLY A 60 12.31 2.27 -36.18
N ALA A 61 10.97 2.31 -36.25
CA ALA A 61 10.16 2.47 -35.05
C ALA A 61 10.11 1.13 -34.28
N VAL A 62 10.52 1.15 -33.02
CA VAL A 62 10.48 0.00 -32.11
C VAL A 62 9.48 0.30 -30.99
N THR A 63 8.66 -0.69 -30.64
CA THR A 63 7.75 -0.60 -29.50
C THR A 63 8.27 -1.47 -28.37
N GLN A 64 8.67 -0.83 -27.27
CA GLN A 64 9.00 -1.51 -26.03
C GLN A 64 7.74 -1.60 -25.16
N SER A 65 7.52 -2.76 -24.56
CA SER A 65 6.36 -3.03 -23.70
C SER A 65 6.83 -3.45 -22.32
N TRP A 66 6.34 -2.77 -21.28
CA TRP A 66 6.62 -3.12 -19.89
C TRP A 66 5.34 -3.50 -19.17
N ASN A 67 5.36 -4.65 -18.48
CA ASN A 67 4.31 -5.02 -17.56
C ASN A 67 4.47 -4.23 -16.25
N ILE A 68 3.40 -3.58 -15.80
CA ILE A 68 3.36 -2.79 -14.57
C ILE A 68 2.59 -3.47 -13.44
N SER A 69 2.12 -4.71 -13.63
CA SER A 69 1.56 -5.52 -12.56
C SER A 69 2.64 -5.87 -11.53
N GLY A 70 2.35 -5.63 -10.25
CA GLY A 70 3.27 -5.91 -9.14
C GLY A 70 2.82 -7.08 -8.27
N HIS A 71 3.45 -7.22 -7.10
CA HIS A 71 2.89 -8.04 -6.02
C HIS A 71 1.80 -7.24 -5.29
N ARG A 72 0.82 -7.95 -4.74
CA ARG A 72 -0.28 -7.33 -3.99
C ARG A 72 0.17 -7.05 -2.57
N GLU A 73 0.11 -5.78 -2.21
CA GLU A 73 0.45 -5.29 -0.87
C GLU A 73 -0.79 -5.36 0.02
N HIS A 74 -0.60 -5.81 1.25
CA HIS A 74 -1.64 -5.78 2.27
C HIS A 74 -1.07 -5.20 3.55
N ARG A 75 -1.87 -4.35 4.21
CA ARG A 75 -1.56 -3.79 5.52
C ARG A 75 -2.63 -4.18 6.51
N MET A 76 -2.21 -4.62 7.68
CA MET A 76 -3.08 -4.80 8.83
C MET A 76 -2.62 -3.88 9.95
N GLU A 77 -3.56 -3.17 10.57
CA GLU A 77 -3.30 -2.31 11.72
C GLU A 77 -4.21 -2.70 12.88
N ALA A 78 -3.68 -2.68 14.10
CA ALA A 78 -4.45 -2.77 15.32
C ALA A 78 -4.01 -1.66 16.27
N ILE A 79 -4.95 -0.86 16.74
CA ILE A 79 -4.74 0.23 17.70
C ILE A 79 -5.64 -0.02 18.90
N TYR A 80 -5.06 0.02 20.09
CA TYR A 80 -5.81 0.01 21.33
C TYR A 80 -5.53 1.30 22.10
N ALA A 81 -6.57 2.03 22.47
CA ALA A 81 -6.50 3.32 23.11
C ALA A 81 -7.28 3.33 24.41
N VAL A 82 -6.70 3.94 25.45
CA VAL A 82 -7.28 4.05 26.77
C VAL A 82 -7.30 5.52 27.18
N PRO A 83 -8.45 6.08 27.60
CA PRO A 83 -8.50 7.41 28.16
C PRO A 83 -7.83 7.42 29.54
N VAL A 84 -7.09 8.48 29.81
CA VAL A 84 -6.44 8.74 31.09
C VAL A 84 -6.80 10.16 31.56
N LEU A 85 -6.57 10.46 32.83
CA LEU A 85 -6.89 11.77 33.42
C LEU A 85 -8.36 12.19 33.20
N ASP A 86 -9.31 11.29 33.47
CA ASP A 86 -10.75 11.51 33.27
C ASP A 86 -11.11 11.96 31.84
N GLY A 87 -10.42 11.41 30.83
CA GLY A 87 -10.66 11.69 29.41
C GLY A 87 -9.92 12.92 28.86
N ARG A 88 -9.14 13.62 29.71
CA ARG A 88 -8.31 14.77 29.29
C ARG A 88 -7.06 14.37 28.51
N ALA A 89 -6.73 13.08 28.51
CA ALA A 89 -5.68 12.53 27.68
C ALA A 89 -6.02 11.11 27.25
N GLN A 90 -5.35 10.63 26.22
CA GLN A 90 -5.48 9.27 25.70
C GLN A 90 -4.08 8.69 25.50
N VAL A 91 -3.92 7.44 25.93
CA VAL A 91 -2.71 6.64 25.64
C VAL A 91 -3.13 5.53 24.71
N SER A 92 -2.42 5.36 23.60
CA SER A 92 -2.70 4.31 22.64
C SER A 92 -1.45 3.53 22.27
N GLY A 93 -1.58 2.22 22.13
CA GLY A 93 -0.60 1.36 21.50
C GLY A 93 -1.08 0.96 20.10
N PHE A 94 -0.17 0.82 19.16
CA PHE A 94 -0.48 0.33 17.81
C PHE A 94 0.50 -0.75 17.36
N GLY A 95 0.00 -1.65 16.51
CA GLY A 95 0.76 -2.64 15.78
C GLY A 95 0.37 -2.60 14.31
N LEU A 96 1.37 -2.71 13.44
CA LEU A 96 1.26 -2.64 11.99
C LEU A 96 1.96 -3.84 11.38
N VAL A 97 1.28 -4.55 10.49
CA VAL A 97 1.84 -5.65 9.70
C VAL A 97 1.70 -5.30 8.23
N ASP A 98 2.82 -5.20 7.53
CA ASP A 98 2.86 -5.05 6.08
C ASP A 98 3.23 -6.39 5.44
N MET A 99 2.45 -6.83 4.47
CA MET A 99 2.67 -8.05 3.69
C MET A 99 3.00 -7.66 2.25
N ASN A 100 4.08 -8.23 1.73
CA ASN A 100 4.69 -7.87 0.45
C ASN A 100 4.96 -6.36 0.31
N PRO A 101 5.60 -5.69 1.30
CA PRO A 101 5.89 -4.28 1.20
C PRO A 101 6.77 -3.98 -0.04
N PRO A 102 6.67 -2.78 -0.64
CA PRO A 102 7.35 -2.42 -1.89
C PRO A 102 8.89 -2.35 -1.81
N GLU A 103 9.50 -2.79 -0.71
CA GLU A 103 10.93 -2.72 -0.50
C GLU A 103 11.72 -3.73 -1.36
N ARG A 104 12.91 -3.32 -1.81
CA ARG A 104 13.85 -4.11 -2.64
C ARG A 104 14.42 -5.37 -1.97
N SER A 105 13.99 -5.69 -0.76
CA SER A 105 14.48 -6.80 0.04
C SER A 105 13.43 -7.90 -0.04
N GLY A 106 13.80 -9.16 -0.29
CA GLY A 106 12.87 -10.31 -0.37
C GLY A 106 12.15 -10.67 0.94
N ARG A 107 11.73 -9.67 1.73
CA ARG A 107 11.04 -9.79 3.00
C ARG A 107 9.54 -9.72 2.73
N ALA A 108 8.90 -10.88 2.81
CA ALA A 108 7.46 -11.02 2.56
C ALA A 108 6.59 -10.32 3.63
N VAL A 109 7.16 -10.01 4.81
CA VAL A 109 6.43 -9.41 5.93
C VAL A 109 7.31 -8.39 6.68
N SER A 110 6.74 -7.24 7.03
CA SER A 110 7.29 -6.27 7.96
C SER A 110 6.34 -6.06 9.14
N LEU A 111 6.89 -5.85 10.34
CA LEU A 111 6.14 -5.61 11.57
C LEU A 111 6.66 -4.32 12.20
N SER A 112 5.75 -3.44 12.59
CA SER A 112 6.03 -2.22 13.36
C SER A 112 5.09 -2.14 14.54
N ALA A 113 5.54 -1.57 15.66
CA ALA A 113 4.69 -1.30 16.81
C ALA A 113 5.14 0.01 17.47
N GLY A 114 4.20 0.67 18.15
CA GLY A 114 4.50 1.92 18.82
C GLY A 114 3.42 2.30 19.82
N ALA A 115 3.66 3.44 20.47
CA ALA A 115 2.71 4.03 21.38
C ALA A 115 2.61 5.54 21.12
N GLN A 116 1.45 6.10 21.40
CA GLN A 116 1.15 7.51 21.26
C GLN A 116 0.42 8.00 22.50
N ILE A 117 0.69 9.24 22.88
CA ILE A 117 -0.05 9.97 23.91
C ILE A 117 -0.67 11.19 23.23
N GLN A 118 -1.96 11.36 23.40
CA GLN A 118 -2.72 12.51 22.91
C GLN A 118 -3.30 13.28 24.10
N LEU A 119 -3.07 14.59 24.15
CA LEU A 119 -3.66 15.48 25.15
C LEU A 119 -4.88 16.17 24.52
N ASN A 120 -6.01 16.14 25.23
CA ASN A 120 -7.23 16.85 24.86
C ASN A 120 -7.28 18.13 25.71
N LEU A 121 -6.63 19.20 25.20
CA LEU A 121 -6.59 20.52 25.83
C LEU A 121 -7.87 21.32 25.58
#